data_AF-A0A081RKQ1-F1
#
_entry.id   AF-A0A081RKQ1-F1
#
_cell.length_a   1.000
_cell.length_b   1.000
_cell.length_c   1.000
_cell.angle_alpha   90.00
_cell.angle_beta   90.00
_cell.angle_gamma   90.00
#
_symmetry.space_group_name_H-M   'P 1'
#
loop_
_entity.id
_entity.type
_entity.pdbx_description
1 polymer ?
#
loop_
_entity_poly.entity_id
_entity_poly.type
_entity_poly.pdbx_seq_one_letter_code
_entity_poly.pdbx_strand_id
1 'polypeptide(L)'
;YGAYKREFSKEPPYNFQREKSFRFWQKPTLGRPTSIFENKSGSYSIWLEFQVPLVGVEKKRPDIVVQKGKHDSLFDPAILDEIAQGTWNFFKHLKQIDLVVECKEFPFATWFKDIEEQIIPYRKAINPKKMILASKERIPCDIKQRMYNEKIIALDGAFPDNEEFLDNLKSEISFLEEN
;
A
#
# COMPACT_ATOMS: atom_id res chain seq x y z
N TYR A 1 -33.93 -15.38 -23.93
CA TYR A 1 -34.04 -15.17 -22.47
C TYR A 1 -32.67 -14.78 -21.94
N GLY A 2 -32.32 -13.56 -21.53
CA GLY A 2 -32.94 -12.24 -21.51
C GLY A 2 -31.79 -11.28 -21.18
N ALA A 3 -31.64 -10.19 -21.93
CA ALA A 3 -30.57 -9.23 -21.75
C ALA A 3 -30.80 -8.41 -20.47
N TYR A 4 -29.88 -8.50 -19.49
CA TYR A 4 -29.88 -7.59 -18.35
C TYR A 4 -29.30 -6.23 -18.79
N LYS A 5 -30.18 -5.32 -19.23
CA LYS A 5 -29.93 -3.88 -19.10
C LYS A 5 -29.98 -3.55 -17.60
N ARG A 6 -28.83 -3.23 -16.99
CA ARG A 6 -28.82 -2.54 -15.70
C ARG A 6 -28.83 -1.04 -15.98
N GLU A 7 -29.89 -0.38 -15.55
CA GLU A 7 -29.98 1.07 -15.51
C GLU A 7 -28.88 1.59 -14.59
N PHE A 8 -28.06 2.51 -15.10
CA PHE A 8 -27.14 3.28 -14.26
C PHE A 8 -27.98 4.25 -13.43
N SER A 9 -28.09 4.00 -12.12
CA SER A 9 -28.59 5.01 -11.20
C SER A 9 -27.66 6.23 -11.28
N LYS A 10 -28.26 7.43 -11.33
CA LYS A 10 -27.52 8.71 -11.24
C LYS A 10 -26.95 8.98 -9.85
N GLU A 11 -27.03 8.02 -8.94
CA GLU A 11 -26.39 8.06 -7.63
C GLU A 11 -25.30 7.00 -7.55
N PRO A 12 -24.10 7.33 -7.03
CA PRO A 12 -22.97 6.40 -7.10
C PRO A 12 -23.14 5.23 -6.12
N PRO A 13 -22.76 4.00 -6.51
CA PRO A 13 -22.87 2.82 -5.67
C PRO A 13 -21.67 2.73 -4.71
N TYR A 14 -21.60 3.61 -3.70
CA TYR A 14 -20.53 3.60 -2.70
C TYR A 14 -21.07 3.27 -1.31
N ASN A 15 -20.41 2.34 -0.60
CA ASN A 15 -20.54 2.23 0.84
C ASN A 15 -19.80 3.41 1.47
N PHE A 16 -20.55 4.46 1.80
CA PHE A 16 -20.03 5.71 2.34
C PHE A 16 -20.02 5.65 3.87
N GLN A 17 -18.83 5.68 4.47
CA GLN A 17 -18.68 5.98 5.89
C GLN A 17 -18.09 7.38 6.05
N ARG A 18 -18.79 8.21 6.83
CA ARG A 18 -18.39 9.58 7.13
C ARG A 18 -18.05 9.66 8.61
N GLU A 19 -16.76 9.73 8.91
CA GLU A 19 -16.31 10.29 10.17
C GLU A 19 -15.96 11.77 9.98
N LYS A 20 -15.93 12.55 11.05
CA LYS A 20 -15.94 14.03 11.02
C LYS A 20 -14.78 14.67 10.22
N SER A 21 -13.74 13.91 9.87
CA SER A 21 -12.50 14.39 9.25
C SER A 21 -12.11 13.72 7.92
N PHE A 22 -12.79 12.64 7.49
CA PHE A 22 -12.45 11.95 6.25
C PHE A 22 -13.67 11.37 5.51
N ARG A 23 -13.54 11.23 4.19
CA ARG A 23 -14.46 10.46 3.35
C ARG A 23 -13.74 9.22 2.84
N PHE A 24 -14.40 8.07 2.97
CA PHE A 24 -13.91 6.79 2.46
C PHE A 24 -14.92 6.23 1.47
N TRP A 25 -14.45 5.71 0.35
CA TRP A 25 -15.26 4.86 -0.51
C TRP A 25 -14.44 3.77 -1.17
N GLN A 26 -15.03 2.59 -1.19
CA GLN A 26 -14.58 1.48 -2.02
C GLN A 26 -15.32 1.56 -3.34
N LYS A 27 -14.60 1.70 -4.45
CA LYS A 27 -15.20 1.55 -5.76
C LYS A 27 -15.52 0.06 -5.94
N PRO A 28 -16.75 -0.35 -6.27
CA PRO A 28 -17.09 -1.75 -6.51
C PRO A 28 -16.33 -2.21 -7.75
N THR A 29 -15.12 -2.71 -7.53
CA THR A 29 -14.24 -3.28 -8.53
C THR A 29 -14.01 -4.70 -8.06
N LEU A 30 -14.84 -5.65 -8.51
CA LEU A 30 -14.56 -7.10 -8.52
C LEU A 30 -13.71 -7.68 -7.35
N GLY A 31 -13.96 -7.29 -6.09
CA GLY A 31 -13.18 -7.77 -4.92
C GLY A 31 -11.71 -7.29 -4.85
N ARG A 32 -11.38 -6.11 -5.40
CA ARG A 32 -10.01 -5.61 -5.49
C ARG A 32 -9.62 -4.71 -4.30
N PRO A 33 -8.34 -4.68 -3.88
CA PRO A 33 -7.96 -4.15 -2.56
C PRO A 33 -7.73 -2.62 -2.55
N THR A 34 -8.30 -1.91 -3.52
CA THR A 34 -8.04 -0.48 -3.75
C THR A 34 -9.19 0.38 -3.23
N SER A 35 -8.87 1.40 -2.42
CA SER A 35 -9.81 2.32 -1.80
C SER A 35 -9.41 3.78 -2.05
N ILE A 36 -10.38 4.69 -2.02
CA ILE A 36 -10.11 6.14 -2.04
C ILE A 36 -10.42 6.72 -0.67
N PHE A 37 -9.49 7.51 -0.16
CA PHE A 37 -9.61 8.28 1.06
C PHE A 37 -9.52 9.76 0.71
N GLU A 38 -10.33 10.60 1.34
CA GLU A 38 -10.20 12.06 1.21
C GLU A 38 -10.19 12.73 2.57
N ASN A 39 -9.30 13.70 2.73
CA ASN A 39 -9.25 14.60 3.87
C ASN A 39 -9.08 16.06 3.36
N LYS A 40 -8.76 16.99 4.27
CA LYS A 40 -8.53 18.40 3.93
C LYS A 40 -7.30 18.63 3.04
N SER A 41 -6.31 17.74 3.10
CA SER A 41 -5.07 17.78 2.33
C SER A 41 -5.19 17.14 0.94
N GLY A 42 -6.33 16.50 0.64
CA GLY A 42 -6.64 16.00 -0.70
C GLY A 42 -7.24 14.59 -0.70
N SER A 43 -7.25 13.98 -1.90
CA SER A 43 -7.67 12.61 -2.12
C SER A 43 -6.45 11.68 -2.19
N TYR A 44 -6.61 10.43 -1.78
CA TYR A 44 -5.58 9.40 -1.77
C TYR A 44 -6.16 8.10 -2.32
N SER A 45 -5.43 7.45 -3.22
CA SER A 45 -5.73 6.09 -3.66
C SER A 45 -4.81 5.14 -2.91
N ILE A 46 -5.39 4.18 -2.20
CA ILE A 46 -4.66 3.22 -1.36
C ILE A 46 -4.98 1.82 -1.83
N TRP A 47 -3.95 1.04 -2.14
CA TRP A 47 -4.05 -0.40 -2.33
C TRP A 47 -3.54 -1.10 -1.06
N LEU A 48 -4.40 -1.94 -0.46
CA LEU A 48 -4.13 -2.69 0.76
C LEU A 48 -4.19 -4.19 0.47
N GLU A 49 -3.05 -4.85 0.38
CA GLU A 49 -3.02 -6.29 0.19
C GLU A 49 -2.72 -6.99 1.51
N PHE A 50 -3.70 -7.70 2.07
CA PHE A 50 -3.43 -8.62 3.16
C PHE A 50 -2.91 -9.92 2.55
N GLN A 51 -1.61 -10.20 2.72
CA GLN A 51 -1.06 -11.50 2.34
C GLN A 51 -1.69 -12.59 3.21
N VAL A 52 -2.76 -13.23 2.73
CA VAL A 52 -3.29 -14.43 3.35
C VAL A 52 -2.28 -15.55 3.09
N PRO A 53 -1.74 -16.25 4.12
CA PRO A 53 -0.81 -17.33 3.93
C PRO A 53 -1.54 -18.54 3.33
N LEU A 54 -1.80 -18.50 2.03
CA LEU A 54 -2.25 -19.66 1.26
C LEU A 54 -1.02 -20.50 0.93
N VAL A 55 -0.99 -21.71 1.48
CA VAL A 55 0.07 -22.70 1.24
C VAL A 55 0.30 -22.86 -0.26
N GLY A 56 1.54 -22.60 -0.71
CA GLY A 56 1.98 -22.85 -2.09
C GLY A 56 1.86 -21.68 -3.07
N VAL A 57 1.44 -20.49 -2.63
CA VAL A 57 1.43 -19.28 -3.48
C VAL A 57 2.21 -18.16 -2.80
N GLU A 58 3.54 -18.15 -2.99
CA GLU A 58 4.37 -16.98 -2.66
C GLU A 58 4.11 -15.86 -3.66
N LYS A 59 2.95 -15.22 -3.57
CA LYS A 59 2.75 -13.92 -4.20
C LYS A 59 3.30 -12.86 -3.25
N LYS A 60 4.63 -12.72 -3.24
CA LYS A 60 5.29 -11.58 -2.59
C LYS A 60 4.66 -10.31 -3.17
N ARG A 61 4.19 -9.35 -2.36
CA ARG A 61 3.57 -8.06 -2.78
C ARG A 61 3.73 -7.02 -1.67
N PRO A 62 3.87 -5.71 -1.97
CA PRO A 62 3.82 -4.70 -0.93
C PRO A 62 2.44 -4.66 -0.27
N ASP A 63 2.42 -4.52 1.05
CA ASP A 63 1.17 -4.57 1.82
C ASP A 63 0.34 -3.30 1.65
N ILE A 64 0.99 -2.14 1.56
CA ILE A 64 0.32 -0.84 1.41
C ILE A 64 1.01 -0.02 0.32
N VAL A 65 0.22 0.46 -0.64
CA VAL A 65 0.68 1.39 -1.68
C VAL A 65 -0.25 2.59 -1.73
N VAL A 66 0.32 3.80 -1.70
CA VAL A 66 -0.44 5.07 -1.65
C VAL A 66 -0.04 5.98 -2.80
N GLN A 67 -1.06 6.57 -3.43
CA GLN A 67 -0.94 7.69 -4.37
C GLN A 67 -1.77 8.88 -3.86
N LYS A 68 -1.16 10.05 -3.66
CA LYS A 68 -1.82 11.32 -3.32
C LYS A 68 -2.31 12.00 -4.60
N GLY A 69 -3.49 12.58 -4.55
CA GLY A 69 -4.19 13.21 -5.68
C GLY A 69 -5.15 12.24 -6.39
N LYS A 70 -5.84 12.76 -7.42
CA LYS A 70 -6.72 11.96 -8.29
C LYS A 70 -5.90 11.20 -9.34
N HIS A 71 -5.22 10.15 -8.90
CA HIS A 71 -4.54 9.21 -9.79
C HIS A 71 -5.40 7.97 -9.99
N ASP A 72 -6.34 8.07 -10.92
CA ASP A 72 -7.23 6.97 -11.34
C ASP A 72 -6.47 5.75 -11.89
N SER A 73 -5.13 5.82 -12.04
CA SER A 73 -4.29 4.71 -12.51
C SER A 73 -4.37 3.48 -11.61
N LEU A 74 -4.47 3.64 -10.28
CA LEU A 74 -4.70 2.49 -9.39
C LEU A 74 -6.10 1.85 -9.59
N PHE A 75 -6.99 2.53 -10.31
CA PHE A 75 -8.32 2.05 -10.68
C PHE A 75 -8.45 1.74 -12.18
N ASP A 76 -7.36 1.80 -12.94
CA ASP A 76 -7.37 1.41 -14.35
C ASP A 76 -7.67 -0.10 -14.43
N PRO A 77 -8.72 -0.52 -15.15
CA PRO A 77 -9.09 -1.92 -15.28
C PRO A 77 -7.93 -2.82 -15.74
N ALA A 78 -7.04 -2.34 -16.62
CA ALA A 78 -5.90 -3.11 -17.10
C ALA A 78 -4.86 -3.36 -15.99
N ILE A 79 -4.55 -2.32 -15.21
CA ILE A 79 -3.67 -2.42 -14.03
C ILE A 79 -4.26 -3.37 -13.01
N LEU A 80 -5.56 -3.24 -12.77
CA LEU A 80 -6.28 -4.05 -11.81
C LEU A 80 -6.41 -5.53 -12.25
N ASP A 81 -6.49 -5.81 -13.56
CA ASP A 81 -6.46 -7.17 -14.11
C ASP A 81 -5.07 -7.81 -13.94
N GLU A 82 -4.00 -7.05 -14.15
CA GLU A 82 -2.63 -7.47 -13.91
C GLU A 82 -2.36 -7.75 -12.41
N ILE A 83 -2.85 -6.89 -11.52
CA ILE A 83 -2.81 -7.11 -10.06
C ILE A 83 -3.51 -8.43 -9.71
N ALA A 84 -4.70 -8.69 -10.26
CA ALA A 84 -5.43 -9.92 -10.02
C ALA A 84 -4.65 -11.17 -10.51
N GLN A 85 -3.97 -11.04 -11.65
CA GLN A 85 -3.12 -12.10 -12.21
C GLN A 85 -1.79 -12.25 -11.43
N GLY A 86 -1.37 -11.22 -10.72
CA GLY A 86 -0.10 -11.18 -9.98
C GLY A 86 1.12 -10.97 -10.85
N THR A 87 0.93 -10.31 -11.97
CA THR A 87 2.05 -9.83 -12.79
C THR A 87 2.54 -8.51 -12.21
N TRP A 88 3.87 -8.34 -12.17
CA TRP A 88 4.52 -7.13 -11.63
C TRP A 88 4.62 -5.98 -12.64
N ASN A 89 4.11 -6.17 -13.85
CA ASN A 89 4.20 -5.16 -14.90
C ASN A 89 3.29 -3.96 -14.62
N PHE A 90 2.24 -4.10 -13.79
CA PHE A 90 1.32 -3.01 -13.52
C PHE A 90 1.98 -1.79 -12.88
N PHE A 91 3.05 -1.95 -12.08
CA PHE A 91 3.77 -0.81 -11.52
C PHE A 91 4.40 0.07 -12.60
N LYS A 92 4.73 -0.48 -13.78
CA LYS A 92 5.23 0.28 -14.93
C LYS A 92 4.14 1.17 -15.55
N HIS A 93 2.87 0.86 -15.29
CA HIS A 93 1.72 1.62 -15.75
C HIS A 93 1.27 2.68 -14.72
N LEU A 94 1.80 2.63 -13.49
CA LEU A 94 1.55 3.65 -12.47
C LEU A 94 2.45 4.86 -12.74
N LYS A 95 1.84 6.05 -12.84
CA LYS A 95 2.57 7.29 -13.16
C LYS A 95 3.60 7.65 -12.09
N GLN A 96 3.20 7.59 -10.81
CA GLN A 96 4.05 7.88 -9.66
C GLN A 96 3.43 7.24 -8.42
N ILE A 97 4.23 6.58 -7.59
CA ILE A 97 3.83 6.11 -6.26
C ILE A 97 4.43 7.04 -5.21
N ASP A 98 3.62 7.53 -4.28
CA ASP A 98 4.08 8.43 -3.23
C ASP A 98 4.65 7.65 -2.05
N LEU A 99 3.96 6.61 -1.60
CA LEU A 99 4.38 5.80 -0.46
C LEU A 99 4.15 4.32 -0.73
N VAL A 100 5.12 3.51 -0.32
CA VAL A 100 5.00 2.06 -0.15
C VAL A 100 5.33 1.73 1.30
N VAL A 101 4.49 0.92 1.94
CA VAL A 101 4.79 0.33 3.26
C VAL A 101 4.75 -1.20 3.11
N GLU A 102 5.87 -1.83 3.46
CA GLU A 102 5.98 -3.29 3.63
C GLU A 102 5.96 -3.59 5.13
N CYS A 103 5.14 -4.56 5.52
CA CYS A 103 4.89 -4.97 6.89
C CYS A 103 5.48 -6.36 7.13
N LYS A 104 6.24 -6.53 8.22
CA LYS A 104 6.77 -7.84 8.63
C LYS A 104 6.34 -8.18 10.05
N GLU A 105 5.44 -9.16 10.16
CA GLU A 105 4.91 -9.61 11.45
C GLU A 105 5.85 -10.58 12.18
N PHE A 106 6.54 -11.45 11.44
CA PHE A 106 7.42 -12.48 12.03
C PHE A 106 8.77 -11.93 12.49
N PRO A 107 9.49 -12.65 13.37
CA PRO A 107 10.83 -12.25 13.81
C PRO A 107 11.80 -12.08 12.64
N PHE A 108 12.73 -11.12 12.75
CA PHE A 108 13.70 -10.78 11.70
C PHE A 108 14.38 -11.99 11.04
N ALA A 109 14.77 -12.99 11.85
CA ALA A 109 15.45 -14.19 11.38
C ALA A 109 14.64 -15.02 10.37
N THR A 110 13.31 -14.85 10.30
CA THR A 110 12.47 -15.59 9.36
C THR A 110 12.38 -14.94 7.99
N TRP A 111 12.63 -13.63 7.90
CA TRP A 111 12.44 -12.85 6.67
C TRP A 111 13.68 -12.07 6.25
N PHE A 112 14.82 -12.21 6.91
CA PHE A 112 16.05 -11.45 6.57
C PHE A 112 16.45 -11.58 5.08
N LYS A 113 16.16 -12.72 4.44
CA LYS A 113 16.42 -12.94 3.01
C LYS A 113 15.53 -12.07 2.11
N ASP A 114 14.32 -11.72 2.56
CA ASP A 114 13.41 -10.85 1.84
C ASP A 114 14.01 -9.47 1.59
N ILE A 115 15.00 -9.04 2.38
CA ILE A 115 15.72 -7.80 2.12
C ILE A 115 16.29 -7.77 0.71
N GLU A 116 17.02 -8.82 0.32
CA GLU A 116 17.63 -8.94 -1.01
C GLU A 116 16.64 -9.41 -2.06
N GLU A 117 15.79 -10.35 -1.68
CA GLU A 117 14.93 -11.05 -2.63
C GLU A 117 13.69 -10.24 -3.00
N GLN A 118 13.29 -9.29 -2.15
CA GLN A 118 11.99 -8.64 -2.25
C GLN A 118 12.05 -7.13 -2.01
N ILE A 119 12.46 -6.71 -0.82
CA ILE A 119 12.29 -5.34 -0.31
C ILE A 119 13.13 -4.34 -1.13
N ILE A 120 14.43 -4.60 -1.31
CA ILE A 120 15.30 -3.76 -2.16
C ILE A 120 14.86 -3.80 -3.63
N PRO A 121 14.59 -4.98 -4.24
CA PRO A 121 14.04 -5.05 -5.59
C PRO A 121 12.77 -4.20 -5.79
N TYR A 122 11.83 -4.22 -4.85
CA TYR A 122 10.61 -3.41 -4.92
C TYR A 122 10.91 -1.93 -4.91
N ARG A 123 11.78 -1.48 -4.01
CA ARG A 123 12.21 -0.08 -3.96
C ARG A 123 12.75 0.40 -5.31
N LYS A 124 13.53 -0.45 -5.98
CA LYS A 124 14.16 -0.14 -7.28
C LYS A 124 13.15 -0.18 -8.42
N ALA A 125 12.24 -1.14 -8.44
CA ALA A 125 11.25 -1.32 -9.50
C ALA A 125 10.12 -0.29 -9.43
N ILE A 126 9.58 -0.04 -8.24
CA ILE A 126 8.44 0.87 -8.03
C ILE A 126 8.91 2.33 -7.97
N ASN A 127 10.11 2.56 -7.45
CA ASN A 127 10.70 3.88 -7.23
C ASN A 127 9.74 4.90 -6.57
N PRO A 128 9.15 4.59 -5.41
CA PRO A 128 8.25 5.50 -4.73
C PRO A 128 9.01 6.71 -4.17
N LYS A 129 8.29 7.81 -3.90
CA LYS A 129 8.89 8.98 -3.22
C LYS A 129 9.43 8.59 -1.84
N LYS A 130 8.68 7.77 -1.10
CA LYS A 130 9.09 7.18 0.17
C LYS A 130 8.75 5.70 0.24
N MET A 131 9.60 4.91 0.86
CA MET A 131 9.33 3.52 1.19
C MET A 131 9.66 3.25 2.64
N ILE A 132 8.74 2.58 3.34
CA ILE A 132 8.87 2.22 4.76
C ILE A 132 8.82 0.69 4.87
N LEU A 133 9.76 0.12 5.63
CA LEU A 133 9.69 -1.25 6.13
C LEU A 133 9.27 -1.17 7.60
N ALA A 134 8.06 -1.59 7.91
CA ALA A 134 7.52 -1.65 9.26
C ALA A 134 7.60 -3.09 9.78
N SER A 135 8.40 -3.34 10.82
CA SER A 135 8.45 -4.66 11.47
C SER A 135 7.82 -4.63 12.85
N LYS A 136 7.07 -5.67 13.17
CA LYS A 136 6.56 -5.88 14.53
C LYS A 136 7.72 -6.07 15.51
N GLU A 137 8.71 -6.87 15.13
CA GLU A 137 9.87 -7.20 15.94
C GLU A 137 11.08 -6.32 15.61
N ARG A 138 12.07 -6.31 16.51
CA ARG A 138 13.28 -5.49 16.38
C ARG A 138 14.07 -5.84 15.11
N ILE A 139 14.54 -4.81 14.41
CA ILE A 139 15.47 -4.92 13.28
C ILE A 139 16.87 -4.55 13.76
N PRO A 140 17.91 -5.34 13.45
CA PRO A 140 19.30 -4.99 13.78
C PRO A 140 19.72 -3.61 13.23
N CYS A 141 20.51 -2.85 13.99
CA CYS A 141 20.88 -1.48 13.65
C CYS A 141 21.66 -1.37 12.33
N ASP A 142 22.57 -2.31 12.07
CA ASP A 142 23.33 -2.43 10.83
C ASP A 142 22.40 -2.65 9.62
N ILE A 143 21.35 -3.45 9.81
CA ILE A 143 20.32 -3.67 8.79
C ILE A 143 19.49 -2.41 8.56
N LYS A 144 19.07 -1.69 9.61
CA LYS A 144 18.38 -0.40 9.45
C LYS A 144 19.23 0.61 8.70
N GLN A 145 20.52 0.71 9.01
CA GLN A 145 21.45 1.60 8.32
C GLN A 145 21.60 1.21 6.84
N ARG A 146 21.67 -0.09 6.56
CA ARG A 146 21.68 -0.59 5.19
C ARG A 146 20.41 -0.23 4.42
N MET A 147 19.24 -0.38 5.04
CA MET A 147 17.96 0.00 4.43
C MET A 147 17.92 1.50 4.12
N TYR A 148 18.42 2.32 5.05
CA TYR A 148 18.53 3.76 4.87
C TYR A 148 19.38 4.11 3.63
N ASN A 149 20.52 3.43 3.43
CA ASN A 149 21.37 3.63 2.25
C ASN A 149 20.67 3.26 0.94
N GLU A 150 19.74 2.31 0.97
CA GLU A 150 18.87 1.93 -0.15
C GLU A 150 17.63 2.84 -0.26
N LYS A 151 17.56 3.93 0.51
CA LYS A 151 16.42 4.88 0.57
C LYS A 151 15.12 4.21 1.03
N ILE A 152 15.22 3.33 2.02
CA ILE A 152 14.13 2.64 2.69
C ILE A 152 14.22 2.97 4.18
N ILE A 153 13.13 3.47 4.76
CA ILE A 153 13.09 3.78 6.19
C ILE A 153 12.62 2.52 6.93
N ALA A 154 13.46 1.98 7.80
CA ALA A 154 13.14 0.80 8.59
C ALA A 154 12.69 1.20 10.00
N LEU A 155 11.41 0.96 10.29
CA LEU A 155 10.80 1.16 11.60
C LEU A 155 10.49 -0.21 12.22
N ASP A 156 10.74 -0.37 13.51
CA ASP A 156 10.41 -1.59 14.25
C ASP A 156 9.57 -1.30 15.49
N GLY A 157 9.06 -2.36 16.13
CA GLY A 157 8.12 -2.23 17.24
C GLY A 157 6.73 -1.81 16.78
N ALA A 158 6.29 -2.28 15.60
CA ALA A 158 4.99 -1.99 15.01
C ALA A 158 3.82 -2.63 15.79
N PHE A 159 3.61 -2.18 17.03
CA PHE A 159 2.48 -2.52 17.88
C PHE A 159 1.49 -1.35 17.94
N PRO A 160 0.17 -1.61 17.97
CA PRO A 160 -0.84 -0.54 18.01
C PRO A 160 -0.71 0.43 19.19
N ASP A 161 -0.10 -0.01 20.28
CA ASP A 161 0.10 0.71 21.53
C ASP A 161 1.52 1.26 21.71
N ASN A 162 2.41 1.06 20.72
CA ASN A 162 3.75 1.65 20.74
C ASN A 162 3.73 3.09 20.19
N GLU A 163 3.63 4.07 21.09
CA GLU A 163 3.61 5.50 20.74
C GLU A 163 4.85 5.94 19.96
N GLU A 164 6.04 5.44 20.30
CA GLU A 164 7.28 5.78 19.60
C GLU A 164 7.23 5.34 18.12
N PHE A 165 6.76 4.12 17.86
CA PHE A 165 6.55 3.65 16.50
C PHE A 165 5.53 4.51 15.75
N LEU A 166 4.38 4.80 16.39
CA LEU A 166 3.33 5.60 15.79
C LEU A 166 3.80 7.03 15.45
N ASP A 167 4.56 7.66 16.34
CA ASP A 167 5.06 9.01 16.12
C ASP A 167 6.14 9.06 15.04
N ASN A 168 7.04 8.07 15.00
CA ASN A 168 8.00 7.91 13.91
C ASN A 168 7.26 7.70 12.58
N LEU A 169 6.25 6.83 12.54
CA LEU A 169 5.46 6.60 11.34
C LEU A 169 4.74 7.88 10.88
N LYS A 170 4.09 8.61 11.79
CA LYS A 170 3.44 9.90 11.50
C LYS A 170 4.43 10.91 10.91
N SER A 171 5.60 11.05 11.53
CA SER A 171 6.67 11.93 11.05
C SER A 171 7.10 11.56 9.63
N GLU A 172 7.17 10.26 9.33
CA GLU A 172 7.56 9.82 8.00
C GLU A 172 6.47 9.98 6.95
N ILE A 173 5.19 9.97 7.31
CA ILE A 173 4.08 10.14 6.36
C ILE A 173 3.56 11.57 6.27
N SER A 174 4.02 12.50 7.11
CA SER A 174 3.55 13.90 7.14
C SER A 174 3.71 14.62 5.78
N PHE A 175 4.70 14.23 4.97
CA PHE A 175 4.88 14.77 3.62
C PHE A 175 3.67 14.52 2.69
N LEU A 176 2.79 13.56 3.03
CA LEU A 176 1.53 13.34 2.32
C LEU A 176 0.48 14.40 2.65
N GLU A 177 0.63 15.13 3.75
CA GLU A 177 -0.27 16.21 4.17
C GLU A 177 0.23 17.58 3.69
N GLU A 178 1.54 17.69 3.47
CA GLU A 178 2.17 18.86 2.88
C GLU A 178 2.02 18.82 1.34
N ASN A 179 1.59 19.92 0.73
CA ASN A 179 1.13 20.06 -0.69
C ASN A 179 -0.26 19.47 -0.97
#